data_AF-A0A2K3CT21-F1
#
_entry.id   AF-A0A2K3CT21-F1
#
_cell.length_a   1.000
_cell.length_b   1.000
_cell.length_c   1.000
_cell.angle_alpha   90.00
_cell.angle_beta   90.00
_cell.angle_gamma   90.00
#
_symmetry.space_group_name_H-M   'P 1'
#
loop_
_entity.id
_entity.type
_entity.pdbx_description
1 polymer ?
#
loop_
_entity_poly.entity_id
_entity_poly.type
_entity_poly.pdbx_seq_one_letter_code
_entity_poly.pdbx_strand_id
1 'polypeptide(L)'
;MGYGWRRVMETMRQKVGTDKAFVATSNARNEAMFKEATDFCNHLRLLERDLRSMHKEIDAKFANLRAILSSPLPRTYEEGANGVVPVSEEAKLIGQGIAVDRLQESANELRQRLDDEVIKPLRSWLMAYRTVSERMEKLEALRLELDSRRRTVDSLEEKCDKLHKTAPAAKDKDKHEQEMEKMSQLLLHKQDKCNRTKNAFEELEKMVYNSLNTLVKDTGVLRDYTGLSLSILQDCFQRGHSAFSTATPLLDYNSTSDNHMYNHAPSAYHHQHLPVIERAASERAGLVRQLTEQRPRAPSSKGEMDALNRNVALYCEDGGADVLPPYDVSPRHHPAGDKMQMQMQQGPGTYPEVPQMPMGGQQAGGNPYSAAYQQSPHATRYMTSPAPAQWQGQQAQY
;
A
#
# COMPACT_ATOMS: atom_id res chain seq x y z
N MET A 1 -11.42 -29.84 24.28
CA MET A 1 -10.32 -29.04 23.70
C MET A 1 -10.83 -28.25 22.50
N GLY A 2 -10.76 -26.92 22.55
CA GLY A 2 -11.22 -26.05 21.48
C GLY A 2 -10.38 -26.14 20.19
N TYR A 3 -10.95 -25.69 19.07
CA TYR A 3 -10.31 -25.68 17.74
C TYR A 3 -9.00 -24.86 17.71
N GLY A 4 -8.84 -23.85 18.58
CA GLY A 4 -7.61 -23.07 18.69
C GLY A 4 -6.43 -23.87 19.24
N TRP A 5 -6.64 -24.69 20.27
CA TRP A 5 -5.57 -25.46 20.92
C TRP A 5 -4.93 -26.48 19.98
N ARG A 6 -5.74 -27.12 19.12
CA ARG A 6 -5.22 -28.08 18.12
C ARG A 6 -4.28 -27.42 17.13
N ARG A 7 -4.64 -26.23 16.65
CA ARG A 7 -3.80 -25.47 15.70
C ARG A 7 -2.46 -25.11 16.34
N VAL A 8 -2.47 -24.59 17.57
CA VAL A 8 -1.24 -24.24 18.31
C VAL A 8 -0.35 -25.47 18.51
N MET A 9 -0.92 -26.59 18.97
CA MET A 9 -0.17 -27.84 19.18
C MET A 9 0.42 -28.38 17.86
N GLU A 10 -0.31 -28.28 16.76
CA GLU A 10 0.19 -28.69 15.45
C GLU A 10 1.33 -27.79 14.98
N THR A 11 1.21 -26.47 15.14
CA THR A 11 2.31 -25.53 14.85
C THR A 11 3.56 -25.87 15.65
N MET A 12 3.43 -26.15 16.95
CA MET A 12 4.57 -26.56 17.79
C MET A 12 5.15 -27.89 17.31
N ARG A 13 4.30 -28.88 17.01
CA ARG A 13 4.75 -30.20 16.55
C ARG A 13 5.52 -30.12 15.23
N GLN A 14 5.03 -29.33 14.27
CA GLN A 14 5.71 -29.10 12.98
C GLN A 14 7.05 -28.40 13.17
N LYS A 15 7.15 -27.42 14.08
CA LYS A 15 8.41 -26.74 14.40
C LYS A 15 9.46 -27.63 15.06
N VAL A 16 9.04 -28.56 15.92
CA VAL A 16 9.98 -29.45 16.64
C VAL A 16 10.49 -30.60 15.75
N GLY A 17 9.82 -30.91 14.64
CA GLY A 17 10.29 -31.94 13.70
C GLY A 17 10.23 -33.37 14.26
N THR A 18 9.32 -33.62 15.21
CA THR A 18 9.24 -34.89 15.95
C THR A 18 8.84 -36.11 15.10
N ASP A 19 8.33 -35.91 13.90
CA ASP A 19 7.75 -36.96 13.08
C ASP A 19 8.32 -36.92 11.66
N LYS A 20 9.32 -37.76 11.39
CA LYS A 20 10.02 -37.83 10.10
C LYS A 20 9.17 -38.45 8.98
N ALA A 21 8.13 -39.22 9.33
CA ALA A 21 7.28 -39.89 8.36
C ALA A 21 6.15 -38.97 7.85
N PHE A 22 5.73 -38.02 8.67
CA PHE A 22 4.64 -37.12 8.31
C PHE A 22 5.11 -35.97 7.40
N VAL A 23 4.55 -35.92 6.19
CA VAL A 23 4.74 -34.80 5.26
C VAL A 23 3.61 -33.79 5.43
N ALA A 24 3.97 -32.59 5.92
CA ALA A 24 3.05 -31.48 6.09
C ALA A 24 2.45 -31.04 4.75
N THR A 25 1.19 -30.60 4.78
CA THR A 25 0.55 -30.05 3.58
C THR A 25 1.29 -28.77 3.18
N SER A 26 1.73 -28.69 1.93
CA SER A 26 2.52 -27.55 1.43
C SER A 26 1.63 -26.37 1.05
N ASN A 27 2.05 -25.16 1.44
CA ASN A 27 1.49 -23.88 0.97
C ASN A 27 2.62 -22.94 0.47
N ALA A 28 3.80 -23.49 0.20
CA ALA A 28 5.03 -22.73 -0.04
C ALA A 28 4.91 -21.74 -1.22
N ARG A 29 4.15 -22.09 -2.27
CA ARG A 29 3.93 -21.22 -3.43
C ARG A 29 3.21 -19.93 -3.05
N ASN A 30 2.10 -20.03 -2.31
CA ASN A 30 1.34 -18.84 -1.94
C ASN A 30 2.09 -18.01 -0.90
N GLU A 31 2.84 -18.66 0.00
CA GLU A 31 3.72 -17.97 0.96
C GLU A 31 4.80 -17.15 0.27
N ALA A 32 5.46 -17.70 -0.76
CA ALA A 32 6.45 -16.98 -1.55
C ALA A 32 5.84 -15.75 -2.25
N MET A 33 4.72 -15.95 -2.97
CA MET A 33 4.00 -14.86 -3.63
C MET A 33 3.53 -13.77 -2.64
N PHE A 34 3.03 -14.19 -1.47
CA PHE A 34 2.55 -13.27 -0.45
C PHE A 34 3.69 -12.50 0.22
N LYS A 35 4.84 -13.13 0.42
CA LYS A 35 6.05 -12.46 0.92
C LYS A 35 6.50 -11.35 -0.01
N GLU A 36 6.62 -11.64 -1.31
CA GLU A 36 6.96 -10.63 -2.33
C GLU A 36 5.94 -9.49 -2.35
N ALA A 37 4.64 -9.81 -2.30
CA ALA A 37 3.58 -8.80 -2.22
C ALA A 37 3.64 -7.97 -0.94
N THR A 38 4.08 -8.55 0.19
CA THR A 38 4.26 -7.86 1.48
C THR A 38 5.38 -6.84 1.40
N ASP A 39 6.54 -7.25 0.88
CA ASP A 39 7.69 -6.37 0.71
C ASP A 39 7.33 -5.19 -0.20
N PHE A 40 6.64 -5.48 -1.30
CA PHE A 40 6.16 -4.46 -2.22
C PHE A 40 5.09 -3.53 -1.60
N CYS A 41 4.17 -4.07 -0.80
CA CYS A 41 3.19 -3.27 -0.06
C CYS A 41 3.85 -2.24 0.87
N ASN A 42 4.98 -2.58 1.49
CA ASN A 42 5.71 -1.65 2.34
C ASN A 42 6.27 -0.47 1.54
N HIS A 43 6.84 -0.73 0.37
CA HIS A 43 7.32 0.34 -0.52
C HIS A 43 6.19 1.25 -1.00
N LEU A 44 5.01 0.70 -1.32
CA LEU A 44 3.86 1.52 -1.73
C LEU A 44 3.35 2.44 -0.62
N ARG A 45 3.31 1.97 0.63
CA ARG A 45 2.91 2.81 1.78
C ARG A 45 3.86 3.98 1.99
N LEU A 46 5.16 3.75 1.80
CA LEU A 46 6.18 4.81 1.85
C LEU A 46 5.95 5.81 0.72
N LEU A 47 5.79 5.34 -0.52
CA LEU A 47 5.52 6.21 -1.67
C LEU A 47 4.24 7.05 -1.48
N GLU A 48 3.13 6.45 -1.04
CA GLU A 48 1.88 7.19 -0.78
C GLU A 48 2.11 8.31 0.25
N ARG A 49 2.82 8.01 1.34
CA ARG A 49 3.14 8.99 2.39
C ARG A 49 4.01 10.12 1.85
N ASP A 50 5.04 9.79 1.09
CA ASP A 50 5.99 10.77 0.57
C ASP A 50 5.31 11.69 -0.46
N LEU A 51 4.46 11.16 -1.33
CA LEU A 51 3.65 11.96 -2.27
C LEU A 51 2.70 12.92 -1.54
N ARG A 52 2.06 12.47 -0.45
CA ARG A 52 1.20 13.32 0.38
C ARG A 52 1.99 14.44 1.07
N SER A 53 3.20 14.13 1.57
CA SER A 53 4.10 15.12 2.17
C SER A 53 4.52 16.17 1.13
N MET A 54 4.98 15.71 -0.03
CA MET A 54 5.45 16.58 -1.11
C MET A 54 4.34 17.53 -1.60
N HIS A 55 3.12 17.04 -1.76
CA HIS A 55 1.97 17.88 -2.09
C HIS A 55 1.74 18.97 -1.03
N LYS A 56 1.76 18.62 0.27
CA LYS A 56 1.60 19.60 1.37
C LYS A 56 2.71 20.65 1.36
N GLU A 57 3.94 20.24 1.10
CA GLU A 57 5.08 21.15 1.00
C GLU A 57 4.98 22.10 -0.20
N ILE A 58 4.55 21.60 -1.37
CA ILE A 58 4.36 22.43 -2.56
C ILE A 58 3.25 23.46 -2.33
N ASP A 59 2.12 23.06 -1.76
CA ASP A 59 1.01 23.97 -1.43
C ASP A 59 1.48 25.08 -0.47
N ALA A 60 2.20 24.73 0.60
CA ALA A 60 2.77 25.71 1.52
C ALA A 60 3.76 26.66 0.84
N LYS A 61 4.62 26.15 -0.06
CA LYS A 61 5.56 26.98 -0.83
C LYS A 61 4.82 27.96 -1.74
N PHE A 62 3.79 27.51 -2.44
CA PHE A 62 3.02 28.36 -3.34
C PHE A 62 2.20 29.41 -2.57
N ALA A 63 1.64 29.05 -1.42
CA ALA A 63 0.99 30.00 -0.51
C ALA A 63 1.97 31.09 -0.01
N ASN A 64 3.18 30.70 0.41
CA ASN A 64 4.21 31.64 0.84
C ASN A 64 4.68 32.55 -0.30
N LEU A 65 4.90 32.01 -1.49
CA LEU A 65 5.26 32.80 -2.67
C LEU A 65 4.16 33.80 -3.02
N ARG A 66 2.89 33.38 -2.98
CA ARG A 66 1.76 34.29 -3.19
C ARG A 66 1.74 35.42 -2.15
N ALA A 67 1.96 35.11 -0.87
CA ALA A 67 2.02 36.13 0.19
C ALA A 67 3.15 37.15 -0.04
N ILE A 68 4.33 36.68 -0.44
CA ILE A 68 5.47 37.56 -0.77
C ILE A 68 5.14 38.44 -1.97
N LEU A 69 4.66 37.85 -3.06
CA LEU A 69 4.34 38.59 -4.29
C LEU A 69 3.18 39.58 -4.11
N SER A 70 2.27 39.31 -3.16
CA SER A 70 1.17 40.22 -2.81
C SER A 70 1.56 41.28 -1.79
N SER A 71 2.78 41.24 -1.24
CA SER A 71 3.25 42.23 -0.28
C SER A 71 3.68 43.52 -0.98
N PRO A 72 3.52 44.69 -0.34
CA PRO A 72 4.02 45.95 -0.87
C PRO A 72 5.56 45.98 -0.84
N LEU A 73 6.15 46.56 -1.88
CA LEU A 73 7.58 46.86 -1.92
C LEU A 73 7.93 47.83 -0.76
N PRO A 74 9.07 47.61 -0.08
CA PRO A 74 9.59 48.59 0.87
C PRO A 74 9.75 49.96 0.21
N ARG A 75 9.27 51.01 0.88
CA ARG A 75 9.34 52.39 0.38
C ARG A 75 10.55 53.11 0.95
N THR A 76 11.16 53.97 0.14
CA THR A 76 12.10 54.99 0.62
C THR A 76 11.32 56.19 1.13
N TYR A 77 11.90 56.89 2.09
CA TYR A 77 11.31 58.10 2.65
C TYR A 77 12.34 59.23 2.67
N GLU A 78 11.86 60.45 2.50
CA GLU A 78 12.65 61.69 2.55
C GLU A 78 12.13 62.60 3.67
N GLU A 79 13.00 63.43 4.24
CA GLU A 79 12.60 64.44 5.22
C GLU A 79 11.96 65.64 4.51
N GLY A 80 10.65 65.77 4.65
CA GLY A 80 9.89 66.93 4.22
C GLY A 80 9.69 67.96 5.33
N ALA A 81 9.12 69.11 4.98
CA ALA A 81 8.84 70.20 5.93
C ALA A 81 7.94 69.81 7.12
N ASN A 82 7.18 68.72 6.98
CA ASN A 82 6.26 68.20 8.00
C ASN A 82 6.69 66.81 8.54
N GLY A 83 7.97 66.43 8.37
CA GLY A 83 8.51 65.14 8.78
C GLY A 83 8.76 64.18 7.62
N VAL A 84 8.84 62.89 7.92
CA VAL A 84 9.25 61.84 6.97
C VAL A 84 8.11 61.51 6.01
N VAL A 85 8.32 61.70 4.70
CA VAL A 85 7.32 61.48 3.63
C VAL A 85 7.83 60.41 2.66
N PRO A 86 7.01 59.45 2.20
CA PRO A 86 7.45 58.46 1.24
C PRO A 86 7.74 59.10 -0.12
N VAL A 87 8.83 58.68 -0.77
CA VAL A 87 9.24 59.18 -2.09
C VAL A 87 8.25 58.78 -3.19
N SER A 88 7.55 57.66 -3.01
CA SER A 88 6.49 57.19 -3.90
C SER A 88 5.15 57.17 -3.16
N GLU A 89 4.17 57.87 -3.74
CA GLU A 89 2.83 58.02 -3.16
C GLU A 89 2.08 56.68 -3.11
N GLU A 90 2.15 55.89 -4.20
CA GLU A 90 1.51 54.59 -4.29
C GLU A 90 2.44 53.43 -3.88
N ALA A 91 1.95 52.51 -3.05
CA ALA A 91 2.65 51.25 -2.78
C ALA A 91 2.62 50.36 -4.02
N LYS A 92 3.77 50.15 -4.65
CA LYS A 92 3.95 49.11 -5.65
C LYS A 92 4.00 47.75 -4.97
N LEU A 93 3.35 46.73 -5.54
CA LEU A 93 3.45 45.35 -5.05
C LEU A 93 4.69 44.67 -5.62
N ILE A 94 5.28 43.75 -4.87
CA ILE A 94 6.45 42.97 -5.34
C ILE A 94 6.10 42.21 -6.62
N GLY A 95 4.92 41.59 -6.66
CA GLY A 95 4.45 40.77 -7.78
C GLY A 95 3.63 41.53 -8.81
N GLN A 96 3.81 42.85 -8.95
CA GLN A 96 3.07 43.61 -9.96
C GLN A 96 3.28 43.01 -11.37
N GLY A 97 2.17 42.70 -12.06
CA GLY A 97 2.18 42.05 -13.38
C GLY A 97 2.29 40.52 -13.37
N ILE A 98 2.46 39.89 -12.19
CA ILE A 98 2.49 38.44 -12.02
C ILE A 98 1.09 37.93 -11.74
N ALA A 99 0.68 36.86 -12.41
CA ALA A 99 -0.61 36.22 -12.16
C ALA A 99 -0.57 35.34 -10.89
N VAL A 100 -0.51 35.97 -9.71
CA VAL A 100 -0.29 35.29 -8.42
C VAL A 100 -1.34 34.22 -8.08
N ASP A 101 -2.57 34.36 -8.57
CA ASP A 101 -3.64 33.39 -8.35
C ASP A 101 -3.38 32.05 -9.04
N ARG A 102 -2.63 32.06 -10.15
CA ARG A 102 -2.23 30.83 -10.87
C ARG A 102 -1.36 29.91 -10.02
N LEU A 103 -0.64 30.43 -9.03
CA LEU A 103 0.13 29.60 -8.10
C LEU A 103 -0.82 28.71 -7.29
N GLN A 104 -1.86 29.28 -6.69
CA GLN A 104 -2.81 28.50 -5.89
C GLN A 104 -3.64 27.56 -6.76
N GLU A 105 -4.07 28.00 -7.95
CA GLU A 105 -4.76 27.15 -8.92
C GLU A 105 -3.91 25.92 -9.29
N SER A 106 -2.61 26.12 -9.54
CA SER A 106 -1.67 25.04 -9.86
C SER A 106 -1.52 24.04 -8.70
N ALA A 107 -1.44 24.51 -7.45
CA ALA A 107 -1.38 23.64 -6.28
C ALA A 107 -2.70 22.85 -6.08
N ASN A 108 -3.85 23.48 -6.30
CA ASN A 108 -5.15 22.82 -6.19
C ASN A 108 -5.32 21.73 -7.25
N GLU A 109 -4.90 21.99 -8.48
CA GLU A 109 -4.93 21.00 -9.54
C GLU A 109 -3.95 19.86 -9.31
N LEU A 110 -2.73 20.15 -8.82
CA LEU A 110 -1.78 19.13 -8.37
C LEU A 110 -2.45 18.19 -7.36
N ARG A 111 -3.10 18.76 -6.34
CA ARG A 111 -3.81 17.99 -5.31
C ARG A 111 -4.84 17.05 -5.92
N GLN A 112 -5.69 17.58 -6.79
CA GLN A 112 -6.79 16.84 -7.39
C GLN A 112 -6.25 15.70 -8.26
N ARG A 113 -5.35 16.01 -9.20
CA ARG A 113 -4.77 15.02 -10.12
C ARG A 113 -3.97 13.96 -9.38
N LEU A 114 -3.17 14.35 -8.39
CA LEU A 114 -2.39 13.40 -7.60
C LEU A 114 -3.32 12.47 -6.80
N ASP A 115 -4.38 12.99 -6.18
CA ASP A 115 -5.31 12.15 -5.41
C ASP A 115 -6.09 11.19 -6.31
N ASP A 116 -6.63 11.70 -7.43
CA ASP A 116 -7.47 10.94 -8.36
C ASP A 116 -6.69 9.92 -9.19
N GLU A 117 -5.58 10.34 -9.80
CA GLU A 117 -4.85 9.55 -10.79
C GLU A 117 -3.80 8.62 -10.18
N VAL A 118 -3.33 8.91 -8.96
CA VAL A 118 -2.23 8.16 -8.31
C VAL A 118 -2.68 7.57 -6.98
N ILE A 119 -3.07 8.42 -6.01
CA ILE A 119 -3.26 7.96 -4.64
C ILE A 119 -4.47 7.03 -4.47
N LYS A 120 -5.60 7.31 -5.12
CA LYS A 120 -6.78 6.42 -5.09
C LYS A 120 -6.47 5.03 -5.64
N PRO A 121 -5.84 4.89 -6.83
CA PRO A 121 -5.37 3.58 -7.31
C PRO A 121 -4.42 2.85 -6.35
N LEU A 122 -3.44 3.55 -5.76
CA LEU A 122 -2.53 2.96 -4.76
C LEU A 122 -3.31 2.39 -3.57
N ARG A 123 -4.27 3.15 -3.04
CA ARG A 123 -5.12 2.71 -1.92
C ARG A 123 -5.99 1.53 -2.27
N SER A 124 -6.56 1.51 -3.49
CA SER A 124 -7.32 0.38 -3.99
C SER A 124 -6.48 -0.91 -3.99
N TRP A 125 -5.23 -0.83 -4.46
CA TRP A 125 -4.29 -1.95 -4.41
C TRP A 125 -3.99 -2.37 -2.95
N LEU A 126 -3.75 -1.43 -2.05
CA LEU A 126 -3.51 -1.71 -0.62
C LEU A 126 -4.72 -2.40 0.06
N MET A 127 -5.95 -2.04 -0.31
CA MET A 127 -7.16 -2.71 0.16
C MET A 127 -7.27 -4.15 -0.36
N ALA A 128 -6.90 -4.37 -1.63
CA ALA A 128 -6.85 -5.69 -2.24
C ALA A 128 -5.82 -6.58 -1.51
N TYR A 129 -4.62 -6.05 -1.25
CA TYR A 129 -3.58 -6.72 -0.47
C TYR A 129 -4.08 -7.13 0.92
N ARG A 130 -4.74 -6.23 1.65
CA ARG A 130 -5.30 -6.55 2.98
C ARG A 130 -6.29 -7.71 2.91
N THR A 131 -7.18 -7.71 1.92
CA THR A 131 -8.14 -8.80 1.71
C THR A 131 -7.45 -10.14 1.47
N VAL A 132 -6.35 -10.14 0.70
CA VAL A 132 -5.54 -11.33 0.45
C VAL A 132 -4.81 -11.79 1.72
N SER A 133 -4.26 -10.87 2.51
CA SER A 133 -3.61 -11.15 3.81
C SER A 133 -4.55 -11.90 4.74
N GLU A 134 -5.79 -11.41 4.90
CA GLU A 134 -6.80 -12.06 5.75
C GLU A 134 -7.18 -13.46 5.24
N ARG A 135 -7.19 -13.67 3.91
CA ARG A 135 -7.43 -15.00 3.32
C ARG A 135 -6.24 -15.95 3.50
N MET A 136 -5.01 -15.44 3.40
CA MET A 136 -3.79 -16.21 3.66
C MET A 136 -3.75 -16.72 5.12
N GLU A 137 -4.12 -15.89 6.09
CA GLU A 137 -4.22 -16.30 7.49
C GLU A 137 -5.25 -17.43 7.70
N LYS A 138 -6.42 -17.31 7.04
CA LYS A 138 -7.47 -18.35 7.08
C LYS A 138 -7.00 -19.65 6.41
N LEU A 139 -6.28 -19.55 5.30
CA LEU A 139 -5.71 -20.69 4.59
C LEU A 139 -4.71 -21.44 5.48
N GLU A 140 -3.81 -20.72 6.15
CA GLU A 140 -2.85 -21.32 7.07
C GLU A 140 -3.53 -22.00 8.27
N ALA A 141 -4.59 -21.39 8.81
CA ALA A 141 -5.38 -22.00 9.85
C ALA A 141 -6.05 -23.32 9.39
N LEU A 142 -6.57 -23.37 8.16
CA LEU A 142 -7.16 -24.59 7.57
C LEU A 142 -6.09 -25.65 7.27
N ARG A 143 -4.91 -25.25 6.80
CA ARG A 143 -3.77 -26.15 6.57
C ARG A 143 -3.38 -26.89 7.84
N LEU A 144 -3.21 -26.16 8.95
CA LEU A 144 -2.89 -26.74 10.26
C LEU A 144 -4.00 -27.67 10.77
N GLU A 145 -5.27 -27.30 10.53
CA GLU A 145 -6.40 -28.17 10.88
C GLU A 145 -6.42 -29.46 10.06
N LEU A 146 -6.15 -29.38 8.76
CA LEU A 146 -6.05 -30.52 7.86
C LEU A 146 -4.95 -31.47 8.33
N ASP A 147 -3.76 -30.96 8.60
CA ASP A 147 -2.63 -31.76 9.07
C ASP A 147 -2.92 -32.45 10.41
N SER A 148 -3.55 -31.74 11.36
CA SER A 148 -4.00 -32.31 12.63
C SER A 148 -5.01 -33.46 12.44
N ARG A 149 -5.93 -33.32 11.46
CA ARG A 149 -6.91 -34.35 11.13
C ARG A 149 -6.26 -35.55 10.44
N ARG A 150 -5.34 -35.34 9.49
CA ARG A 150 -4.57 -36.41 8.83
C ARG A 150 -3.87 -37.28 9.87
N ARG A 151 -3.11 -36.68 10.79
CA ARG A 151 -2.46 -37.41 11.90
C ARG A 151 -3.44 -38.20 12.78
N THR A 152 -4.63 -37.65 13.01
CA THR A 152 -5.67 -38.34 13.79
C THR A 152 -6.18 -39.57 13.05
N VAL A 153 -6.36 -39.48 11.73
CA VAL A 153 -6.76 -40.59 10.86
C VAL A 153 -5.65 -41.64 10.83
N ASP A 154 -4.40 -41.24 10.54
CA ASP A 154 -3.24 -42.15 10.51
C ASP A 154 -3.10 -42.94 11.83
N SER A 155 -3.25 -42.25 12.98
CA SER A 155 -3.20 -42.90 14.29
C SER A 155 -4.35 -43.87 14.55
N LEU A 156 -5.53 -43.65 13.96
CA LEU A 156 -6.67 -44.55 14.06
C LEU A 156 -6.53 -45.75 13.12
N GLU A 157 -5.99 -45.54 11.92
CA GLU A 157 -5.64 -46.61 10.97
C GLU A 157 -4.62 -47.56 11.59
N GLU A 158 -3.54 -47.05 12.18
CA GLU A 158 -2.57 -47.87 12.91
C GLU A 158 -3.20 -48.69 14.05
N LYS A 159 -4.19 -48.13 14.76
CA LYS A 159 -4.90 -48.84 15.82
C LYS A 159 -5.81 -49.92 15.27
N CYS A 160 -6.54 -49.64 14.19
CA CYS A 160 -7.36 -50.63 13.49
C CYS A 160 -6.49 -51.79 12.99
N ASP A 161 -5.33 -51.48 12.40
CA ASP A 161 -4.39 -52.49 11.91
C ASP A 161 -3.81 -53.35 13.04
N LYS A 162 -3.48 -52.74 14.19
CA LYS A 162 -3.01 -53.46 15.38
C LYS A 162 -4.08 -54.39 15.93
N LEU A 163 -5.33 -53.92 16.02
CA LEU A 163 -6.44 -54.75 16.48
C LEU A 163 -6.72 -55.90 15.50
N HIS A 164 -6.74 -55.66 14.19
CA HIS A 164 -6.87 -56.72 13.17
C HIS A 164 -5.77 -57.79 13.26
N LYS A 165 -4.54 -57.39 13.57
CA LYS A 165 -3.39 -58.33 13.69
C LYS A 165 -3.39 -59.09 15.03
N THR A 166 -4.13 -58.63 16.03
CA THR A 166 -4.15 -59.24 17.36
C THR A 166 -5.23 -60.31 17.41
N ALA A 167 -4.84 -61.59 17.53
CA ALA A 167 -5.81 -62.67 17.64
C ALA A 167 -6.60 -62.59 18.96
N PRO A 168 -7.94 -62.57 18.94
CA PRO A 168 -8.73 -62.51 20.17
C PRO A 168 -8.67 -63.85 20.94
N ALA A 169 -8.64 -63.78 22.26
CA ALA A 169 -8.84 -64.96 23.10
C ALA A 169 -10.27 -65.49 22.90
N ALA A 170 -10.46 -66.82 22.95
CA ALA A 170 -11.76 -67.46 22.69
C ALA A 170 -12.91 -66.92 23.56
N LYS A 171 -12.61 -66.42 24.77
CA LYS A 171 -13.59 -65.84 25.70
C LYS A 171 -13.94 -64.37 25.42
N ASP A 172 -13.13 -63.65 24.64
CA ASP A 172 -13.27 -62.21 24.40
C ASP A 172 -13.64 -61.87 22.94
N LYS A 173 -13.98 -62.89 22.13
CA LYS A 173 -14.24 -62.73 20.69
C LYS A 173 -15.31 -61.68 20.39
N ASP A 174 -16.45 -61.76 21.06
CA ASP A 174 -17.58 -60.83 20.82
C ASP A 174 -17.22 -59.39 21.21
N LYS A 175 -16.46 -59.21 22.30
CA LYS A 175 -15.99 -57.90 22.75
C LYS A 175 -14.98 -57.31 21.76
N HIS A 176 -14.07 -58.14 21.24
CA HIS A 176 -13.10 -57.74 20.24
C HIS A 176 -13.79 -57.30 18.94
N GLU A 177 -14.81 -58.05 18.49
CA GLU A 177 -15.59 -57.69 17.31
C GLU A 177 -16.34 -56.35 17.48
N GLN A 178 -16.96 -56.12 18.65
CA GLN A 178 -17.58 -54.83 18.97
C GLN A 178 -16.58 -53.68 19.02
N GLU A 179 -15.38 -53.89 19.58
CA GLU A 179 -14.33 -52.88 19.61
C GLU A 179 -13.83 -52.54 18.21
N MET A 180 -13.67 -53.57 17.36
CA MET A 180 -13.33 -53.42 15.94
C MET A 180 -14.36 -52.61 15.17
N GLU A 181 -15.65 -52.93 15.33
CA GLU A 181 -16.73 -52.20 14.68
C GLU A 181 -16.76 -50.73 15.14
N LYS A 182 -16.66 -50.50 16.45
CA LYS A 182 -16.64 -49.14 17.01
C LYS A 182 -15.45 -48.32 16.51
N MET A 183 -14.27 -48.94 16.42
CA MET A 183 -13.07 -48.27 15.90
C MET A 183 -13.22 -47.96 14.41
N SER A 184 -13.78 -48.89 13.63
CA SER A 184 -14.06 -48.72 12.21
C SER A 184 -15.05 -47.56 11.94
N GLN A 185 -16.16 -47.53 12.68
CA GLN A 185 -17.13 -46.42 12.59
C GLN A 185 -16.50 -45.07 12.97
N LEU A 186 -15.67 -45.06 14.01
CA LEU A 186 -14.95 -43.85 14.42
C LEU A 186 -13.96 -43.39 13.35
N LEU A 187 -13.19 -44.31 12.77
CA LEU A 187 -12.25 -44.05 11.69
C LEU A 187 -12.97 -43.42 10.50
N LEU A 188 -14.06 -44.03 10.02
CA LEU A 188 -14.86 -43.52 8.91
C LEU A 188 -15.34 -42.08 9.16
N HIS A 189 -15.91 -41.82 10.34
CA HIS A 189 -16.37 -40.48 10.69
C HIS A 189 -15.21 -39.45 10.77
N LYS A 190 -14.01 -39.85 11.18
CA LYS A 190 -12.82 -38.97 11.18
C LYS A 190 -12.27 -38.74 9.78
N GLN A 191 -12.32 -39.76 8.93
CA GLN A 191 -11.94 -39.70 7.53
C GLN A 191 -12.86 -38.74 6.76
N ASP A 192 -14.18 -38.85 6.93
CA ASP A 192 -15.15 -37.91 6.37
C ASP A 192 -14.86 -36.46 6.78
N LYS A 193 -14.55 -36.27 8.06
CA LYS A 193 -14.14 -34.97 8.60
C LYS A 193 -12.84 -34.47 7.98
N CYS A 194 -11.86 -35.33 7.78
CA CYS A 194 -10.61 -35.00 7.11
C CYS A 194 -10.87 -34.59 5.65
N ASN A 195 -11.67 -35.36 4.92
CA ASN A 195 -12.01 -35.10 3.52
C ASN A 195 -12.75 -33.75 3.34
N ARG A 196 -13.70 -33.42 4.22
CA ARG A 196 -14.37 -32.10 4.18
C ARG A 196 -13.38 -30.94 4.39
N THR A 197 -12.45 -31.08 5.35
CA THR A 197 -11.42 -30.06 5.59
C THR A 197 -10.44 -29.97 4.43
N LYS A 198 -10.09 -31.09 3.80
CA LYS A 198 -9.25 -31.13 2.59
C LYS A 198 -9.86 -30.33 1.45
N ASN A 199 -11.13 -30.59 1.12
CA ASN A 199 -11.83 -29.88 0.06
C ASN A 199 -11.90 -28.37 0.34
N ALA A 200 -12.22 -27.99 1.60
CA ALA A 200 -12.25 -26.58 2.00
C ALA A 200 -10.87 -25.90 1.90
N PHE A 201 -9.79 -26.62 2.22
CA PHE A 201 -8.43 -26.13 2.04
C PHE A 201 -8.11 -25.92 0.55
N GLU A 202 -8.36 -26.91 -0.32
CA GLU A 202 -8.09 -26.83 -1.76
C GLU A 202 -8.87 -25.69 -2.45
N GLU A 203 -10.13 -25.49 -2.07
CA GLU A 203 -10.96 -24.39 -2.56
C GLU A 203 -10.41 -23.02 -2.16
N LEU A 204 -10.06 -22.84 -0.87
CA LEU A 204 -9.51 -21.58 -0.38
C LEU A 204 -8.10 -21.33 -0.94
N GLU A 205 -7.28 -22.36 -1.07
CA GLU A 205 -5.94 -22.28 -1.65
C GLU A 205 -6.01 -21.75 -3.07
N LYS A 206 -6.89 -22.32 -3.91
CA LYS A 206 -7.11 -21.87 -5.28
C LYS A 206 -7.60 -20.43 -5.34
N MET A 207 -8.50 -20.03 -4.45
CA MET A 207 -9.00 -18.65 -4.37
C MET A 207 -7.88 -17.66 -4.00
N VAL A 208 -7.06 -18.01 -3.00
CA VAL A 208 -5.90 -17.22 -2.56
C VAL A 208 -4.88 -17.09 -3.68
N TYR A 209 -4.53 -18.20 -4.34
CA TYR A 209 -3.60 -18.22 -5.47
C TYR A 209 -4.07 -17.28 -6.60
N ASN A 210 -5.34 -17.37 -7.00
CA ASN A 210 -5.88 -16.50 -8.05
C ASN A 210 -5.88 -15.02 -7.63
N SER A 211 -6.16 -14.74 -6.35
CA SER A 211 -6.14 -13.37 -5.82
C SER A 211 -4.73 -12.79 -5.80
N LEU A 212 -3.73 -13.58 -5.34
CA LEU A 212 -2.32 -13.21 -5.36
C LEU A 212 -1.82 -12.99 -6.79
N ASN A 213 -2.15 -13.88 -7.72
CA ASN A 213 -1.77 -13.75 -9.13
C ASN A 213 -2.33 -12.46 -9.76
N THR A 214 -3.57 -12.10 -9.41
CA THR A 214 -4.18 -10.83 -9.86
C THR A 214 -3.42 -9.65 -9.26
N LEU A 215 -3.19 -9.66 -7.93
CA LEU A 215 -2.48 -8.60 -7.22
C LEU A 215 -1.06 -8.37 -7.78
N VAL A 216 -0.33 -9.45 -8.08
CA VAL A 216 1.01 -9.41 -8.68
C VAL A 216 0.96 -8.83 -10.08
N LYS A 217 0.00 -9.21 -10.93
CA LYS A 217 -0.16 -8.64 -12.28
C LYS A 217 -0.45 -7.14 -12.23
N ASP A 218 -1.27 -6.72 -11.27
CA ASP A 218 -1.62 -5.31 -11.10
C ASP A 218 -0.39 -4.46 -10.70
N THR A 219 0.70 -5.06 -10.20
CA THR A 219 1.94 -4.32 -9.91
C THR A 219 2.61 -3.73 -11.15
N GLY A 220 2.38 -4.30 -12.34
CA GLY A 220 2.92 -3.77 -13.59
C GLY A 220 2.43 -2.34 -13.89
N VAL A 221 1.16 -2.07 -13.58
CA VAL A 221 0.55 -0.74 -13.78
C VAL A 221 1.05 0.28 -12.74
N LEU A 222 1.53 -0.18 -11.58
CA LEU A 222 2.00 0.71 -10.52
C LEU A 222 3.29 1.46 -10.89
N ARG A 223 4.14 0.88 -11.74
CA ARG A 223 5.27 1.58 -12.35
C ARG A 223 4.82 2.85 -13.06
N ASP A 224 3.70 2.75 -13.78
CA ASP A 224 3.17 3.85 -14.57
C ASP A 224 2.60 4.95 -13.66
N TYR A 225 2.07 4.61 -12.48
CA TYR A 225 1.66 5.61 -11.47
C TYR A 225 2.82 6.41 -10.88
N THR A 226 4.00 5.79 -10.68
CA THR A 226 5.20 6.53 -10.28
C THR A 226 5.60 7.53 -11.36
N GLY A 227 5.64 7.11 -12.63
CA GLY A 227 5.92 8.00 -13.75
C GLY A 227 4.90 9.14 -13.86
N LEU A 228 3.62 8.81 -13.71
CA LEU A 228 2.52 9.77 -13.73
C LEU A 228 2.63 10.79 -12.59
N SER A 229 3.02 10.36 -11.39
CA SER A 229 3.21 11.24 -10.25
C SER A 229 4.28 12.30 -10.52
N LEU A 230 5.40 11.91 -11.13
CA LEU A 230 6.47 12.83 -11.52
C LEU A 230 6.01 13.79 -12.61
N SER A 231 5.25 13.31 -13.59
CA SER A 231 4.67 14.15 -14.64
C SER A 231 3.71 15.19 -14.06
N ILE A 232 2.84 14.80 -13.14
CA ILE A 232 1.90 15.70 -12.45
C ILE A 232 2.65 16.78 -11.65
N LEU A 233 3.74 16.41 -10.97
CA LEU A 233 4.61 17.35 -10.26
C LEU A 233 5.29 18.33 -11.21
N GLN A 234 5.84 17.85 -12.33
CA GLN A 234 6.44 18.69 -13.37
C GLN A 234 5.43 19.69 -13.94
N ASP A 235 4.22 19.23 -14.27
CA ASP A 235 3.14 20.08 -14.78
C ASP A 235 2.79 21.20 -13.78
N CYS A 236 2.73 20.89 -12.49
CA CYS A 236 2.48 21.86 -11.44
C CYS A 236 3.54 22.97 -11.42
N PHE A 237 4.83 22.61 -11.45
CA PHE A 237 5.91 23.60 -11.47
C PHE A 237 5.92 24.42 -12.76
N GLN A 238 5.64 23.81 -13.92
CA GLN A 238 5.57 24.51 -15.19
C GLN A 238 4.44 25.54 -15.22
N ARG A 239 3.27 25.20 -14.67
CA ARG A 239 2.13 26.12 -14.55
C ARG A 239 2.41 27.24 -13.55
N GLY A 240 3.01 26.92 -12.40
CA GLY A 240 3.47 27.92 -11.44
C GLY A 240 4.47 28.89 -12.06
N HIS A 241 5.42 28.40 -12.86
CA HIS A 241 6.37 29.24 -13.59
C HIS A 241 5.70 30.13 -14.64
N SER A 242 4.64 29.65 -15.31
CA SER A 242 3.90 30.45 -16.31
C SER A 242 3.24 31.71 -15.72
N ALA A 243 3.02 31.77 -14.40
CA ALA A 243 2.52 32.96 -13.72
C ALA A 243 3.46 34.16 -13.87
N PHE A 244 4.75 33.91 -14.05
CA PHE A 244 5.79 34.93 -14.23
C PHE A 244 5.97 35.36 -15.69
N SER A 245 5.45 34.58 -16.66
CA SER A 245 5.58 34.91 -18.09
C SER A 245 4.73 36.11 -18.51
N THR A 246 3.75 36.50 -17.69
CA THR A 246 2.94 37.72 -17.91
C THR A 246 3.55 38.96 -17.27
N ALA A 247 4.67 38.81 -16.53
CA ALA A 247 5.31 39.92 -15.85
C ALA A 247 5.77 40.93 -16.90
N THR A 248 5.11 42.09 -16.90
CA THR A 248 5.65 43.24 -17.64
C THR A 248 6.95 43.62 -16.94
N PRO A 249 8.08 43.76 -17.67
CA PRO A 249 9.32 44.21 -17.06
C PRO A 249 9.05 45.48 -16.27
N LEU A 250 9.50 45.53 -15.02
CA LEU A 250 9.40 46.70 -14.17
C LEU A 250 10.39 47.75 -14.69
N LEU A 251 10.01 48.37 -15.82
CA LEU A 251 10.85 49.26 -16.65
C LEU A 251 11.44 50.45 -15.88
N ASP A 252 10.83 50.82 -14.75
CA ASP A 252 11.25 51.97 -13.94
C ASP A 252 12.23 51.60 -12.82
N TYR A 253 12.47 50.32 -12.55
CA TYR A 253 13.51 49.91 -11.61
C TYR A 253 14.84 49.80 -12.36
N ASN A 254 15.57 50.91 -12.43
CA ASN A 254 16.99 50.92 -12.79
C ASN A 254 17.74 50.10 -11.74
N SER A 255 17.77 48.78 -11.90
CA SER A 255 18.51 47.90 -11.02
C SER A 255 19.98 48.26 -11.13
N THR A 256 20.55 48.80 -10.06
CA THR A 256 21.97 49.14 -9.95
C THR A 256 22.88 47.94 -10.21
N SER A 257 22.35 46.71 -10.15
CA SER A 257 23.07 45.48 -10.47
C SER A 257 23.34 45.26 -11.97
N ASP A 258 22.43 45.66 -12.86
CA ASP A 258 22.62 45.39 -14.31
C ASP A 258 23.61 46.35 -14.96
N ASN A 259 23.73 47.57 -14.40
CA ASN A 259 24.67 48.56 -14.91
C ASN A 259 26.15 48.22 -14.65
N HIS A 260 26.45 47.26 -13.76
CA HIS A 260 27.83 46.84 -13.48
C HIS A 260 28.27 45.56 -14.23
N MET A 261 27.35 44.70 -14.66
CA MET A 261 27.74 43.48 -15.39
C MET A 261 28.05 43.70 -16.88
N TYR A 262 27.45 44.72 -17.52
CA TYR A 262 27.66 44.96 -18.96
C TYR A 262 28.67 46.07 -19.29
N ASN A 263 29.11 46.87 -18.31
CA ASN A 263 30.02 48.00 -18.54
C ASN A 263 31.52 47.71 -18.30
N HIS A 264 31.90 46.47 -17.98
CA HIS A 264 33.30 46.06 -17.82
C HIS A 264 33.74 44.91 -18.74
N ALA A 265 33.23 44.86 -19.97
CA ALA A 265 33.94 44.16 -21.04
C ALA A 265 35.03 45.11 -21.58
N PRO A 266 36.32 44.93 -21.24
CA PRO A 266 37.38 45.72 -21.86
C PRO A 266 37.35 45.43 -23.36
N SER A 267 37.10 46.49 -24.13
CA SER A 267 37.14 46.54 -25.59
C SER A 267 38.57 46.32 -26.08
N ALA A 268 39.04 45.09 -25.98
CA ALA A 268 40.25 44.61 -26.63
C ALA A 268 40.04 43.13 -26.87
N TYR A 269 39.44 42.78 -28.01
CA TYR A 269 40.01 41.83 -28.98
C TYR A 269 39.05 41.69 -30.15
N HIS A 270 39.53 42.23 -31.25
CA HIS A 270 39.13 41.99 -32.62
C HIS A 270 39.20 40.49 -32.93
N HIS A 271 38.07 39.75 -32.95
CA HIS A 271 38.03 38.46 -33.64
C HIS A 271 36.65 38.11 -34.21
N GLN A 272 36.70 37.82 -35.50
CA GLN A 272 35.72 37.31 -36.47
C GLN A 272 34.54 36.47 -35.95
N HIS A 273 33.35 36.87 -36.43
CA HIS A 273 32.19 36.08 -36.87
C HIS A 273 32.09 34.60 -36.43
N LEU A 274 31.23 34.32 -35.46
CA LEU A 274 30.46 33.07 -35.36
C LEU A 274 29.02 33.37 -34.88
N PRO A 275 27.99 32.68 -35.39
CA PRO A 275 26.60 32.94 -35.03
C PRO A 275 26.30 32.44 -33.61
N VAL A 276 25.93 33.36 -32.72
CA VAL A 276 25.60 33.11 -31.31
C VAL A 276 24.09 33.11 -31.12
N ILE A 277 23.46 31.95 -31.33
CA ILE A 277 22.12 31.66 -30.77
C ILE A 277 22.07 30.16 -30.39
N GLU A 278 22.98 29.67 -29.52
CA GLU A 278 22.81 28.32 -28.93
C GLU A 278 23.67 27.99 -27.68
N ARG A 279 24.36 28.95 -27.06
CA ARG A 279 25.29 28.63 -25.96
C ARG A 279 24.70 28.71 -24.55
N ALA A 280 23.61 29.45 -24.33
CA ALA A 280 23.08 29.69 -22.98
C ALA A 280 22.29 28.49 -22.39
N ALA A 281 21.83 27.55 -23.22
CA ALA A 281 21.13 26.34 -22.73
C ALA A 281 22.09 25.21 -22.35
N SER A 282 23.32 25.18 -22.89
CA SER A 282 24.24 24.04 -22.73
C SER A 282 25.04 24.07 -21.42
N GLU A 283 25.28 25.24 -20.83
CA GLU A 283 26.12 25.34 -19.63
C GLU A 283 25.37 24.98 -18.34
N ARG A 284 24.03 25.14 -18.30
CA ARG A 284 23.21 24.66 -17.17
C ARG A 284 23.07 23.13 -17.12
N ALA A 285 23.17 22.44 -18.26
CA ALA A 285 23.13 20.98 -18.31
C ALA A 285 24.44 20.33 -17.82
N GLY A 286 25.58 21.01 -17.95
CA GLY A 286 26.89 20.50 -17.51
C GLY A 286 27.08 20.48 -16.00
N LEU A 287 26.50 21.46 -15.29
CA LEU A 287 26.69 21.64 -13.85
C LEU A 287 25.86 20.66 -13.00
N VAL A 288 24.71 20.20 -13.51
CA VAL A 288 23.90 19.15 -12.86
C VAL A 288 24.55 17.77 -12.98
N ARG A 289 25.35 17.53 -14.03
CA ARG A 289 26.02 16.23 -14.27
C ARG A 289 27.22 16.01 -13.34
N GLN A 290 27.91 17.08 -12.92
CA GLN A 290 29.06 17.00 -12.01
C GLN A 290 28.70 16.71 -10.54
N LEU A 291 27.45 16.96 -10.12
CA LEU A 291 27.00 16.65 -8.75
C LEU A 291 26.45 15.23 -8.59
N THR A 292 26.15 14.53 -9.69
CA THR A 292 25.61 13.15 -9.67
C THR A 292 26.66 12.06 -9.92
N GLU A 293 27.91 12.41 -10.25
CA GLU A 293 29.01 11.45 -10.42
C GLU A 293 29.90 11.37 -9.17
N GLN A 294 29.32 11.02 -8.01
CA GLN A 294 30.10 10.41 -6.93
C GLN A 294 30.07 8.88 -7.08
N ARG A 295 31.23 8.37 -7.49
CA ARG A 295 31.66 6.99 -7.70
C ARG A 295 31.12 5.98 -6.66
N PRO A 296 30.64 4.79 -7.08
CA PRO A 296 30.31 3.72 -6.15
C PRO A 296 31.58 3.11 -5.52
N ARG A 297 31.62 3.04 -4.19
CA ARG A 297 32.58 2.21 -3.45
C ARG A 297 32.19 0.74 -3.62
N ALA A 298 33.18 -0.09 -3.96
CA ALA A 298 33.04 -1.55 -4.06
C ALA A 298 32.62 -2.17 -2.70
N PRO A 299 31.87 -3.29 -2.72
CA PRO A 299 31.44 -3.97 -1.51
C PRO A 299 32.59 -4.75 -0.87
N SER A 300 32.92 -4.39 0.37
CA SER A 300 33.71 -5.22 1.28
C SER A 300 32.84 -6.36 1.79
N SER A 301 33.35 -7.58 1.65
CA SER A 301 32.75 -8.83 2.09
C SER A 301 32.63 -8.97 3.61
N LYS A 302 31.66 -9.79 4.00
CA LYS A 302 31.50 -10.55 5.27
C LYS A 302 30.74 -9.86 6.42
N GLY A 303 29.48 -10.27 6.54
CA GLY A 303 28.92 -10.75 7.80
C GLY A 303 28.01 -9.77 8.54
N GLU A 304 26.70 -9.81 8.26
CA GLU A 304 25.62 -9.56 9.23
C GLU A 304 24.26 -9.77 8.55
N MET A 305 23.76 -11.01 8.58
CA MET A 305 22.33 -11.29 8.42
C MET A 305 21.79 -11.55 9.82
N ASP A 306 21.33 -10.50 10.51
CA ASP A 306 20.35 -10.57 11.62
C ASP A 306 20.12 -9.16 12.24
N ALA A 307 19.59 -8.20 11.47
CA ALA A 307 19.25 -6.88 12.05
C ALA A 307 18.18 -6.06 11.30
N LEU A 308 17.35 -6.65 10.44
CA LEU A 308 16.33 -5.90 9.67
C LEU A 308 14.88 -6.31 9.98
N ASN A 309 14.57 -6.61 11.25
CA ASN A 309 13.17 -6.82 11.65
C ASN A 309 12.79 -6.29 13.05
N ARG A 310 13.53 -5.30 13.57
CA ARG A 310 13.17 -4.56 14.78
C ARG A 310 13.56 -3.11 14.62
N ASN A 311 12.65 -2.28 14.11
CA ASN A 311 12.47 -0.87 14.46
C ASN A 311 11.38 -0.26 13.57
N VAL A 312 10.13 -0.66 13.80
CA VAL A 312 8.98 0.21 13.60
C VAL A 312 8.47 0.53 15.00
N ALA A 313 9.23 1.41 15.68
CA ALA A 313 8.78 2.03 16.91
C ALA A 313 7.72 3.08 16.52
N LEU A 314 6.52 2.88 17.04
CA LEU A 314 5.42 3.84 17.04
C LEU A 314 5.89 5.14 17.69
N TYR A 315 6.09 6.19 16.89
CA TYR A 315 5.96 7.55 17.38
C TYR A 315 4.48 7.92 17.29
N CYS A 316 3.76 7.73 18.40
CA CYS A 316 2.61 8.57 18.71
C CYS A 316 3.18 9.90 19.18
N GLU A 317 3.17 10.91 18.32
CA GLU A 317 3.43 12.27 18.77
C GLU A 317 2.23 12.79 19.57
N ASP A 318 2.62 13.30 20.73
CA ASP A 318 1.90 13.99 21.77
C ASP A 318 1.30 15.29 21.20
N GLY A 319 -0.02 15.38 21.21
CA GLY A 319 -0.78 16.52 20.72
C GLY A 319 -1.63 17.11 21.83
N GLY A 320 -1.09 18.15 22.47
CA GLY A 320 -1.83 19.37 22.82
C GLY A 320 -3.01 19.24 23.78
N ALA A 321 -2.76 19.67 25.01
CA ALA A 321 -3.76 19.93 26.03
C ALA A 321 -4.91 20.83 25.54
N ASP A 322 -6.14 20.36 25.69
CA ASP A 322 -7.29 21.22 25.92
C ASP A 322 -8.07 20.71 27.15
N VAL A 323 -8.18 21.62 28.10
CA VAL A 323 -8.75 21.46 29.43
C VAL A 323 -10.28 21.42 29.32
N LEU A 324 -10.91 20.33 29.76
CA LEU A 324 -12.33 20.30 30.10
C LEU A 324 -12.55 19.70 31.52
N PRO A 325 -13.51 20.22 32.29
CA PRO A 325 -13.64 19.97 33.72
C PRO A 325 -14.25 18.60 34.05
N PRO A 326 -14.08 18.10 35.30
CA PRO A 326 -14.45 16.76 35.68
C PRO A 326 -15.97 16.62 35.86
N TYR A 327 -16.57 15.67 35.15
CA TYR A 327 -17.90 15.18 35.47
C TYR A 327 -17.82 14.16 36.61
N ASP A 328 -18.56 14.49 37.66
CA ASP A 328 -18.84 13.71 38.85
C ASP A 328 -19.57 12.40 38.50
N VAL A 329 -18.95 11.26 38.82
CA VAL A 329 -19.55 9.92 38.65
C VAL A 329 -19.82 9.34 40.04
N SER A 330 -21.04 9.60 40.52
CA SER A 330 -21.61 8.87 41.66
C SER A 330 -21.91 7.41 41.29
N PRO A 331 -21.68 6.43 42.18
CA PRO A 331 -21.99 5.03 41.92
C PRO A 331 -23.49 4.75 42.13
N ARG A 332 -24.19 4.34 41.06
CA ARG A 332 -25.57 3.83 41.18
C ARG A 332 -25.56 2.38 41.68
N HIS A 333 -26.16 2.19 42.86
CA HIS A 333 -26.68 0.92 43.35
C HIS A 333 -27.66 0.29 42.36
N HIS A 334 -27.48 -1.00 42.07
CA HIS A 334 -28.55 -1.87 41.58
C HIS A 334 -28.92 -2.87 42.68
N PRO A 335 -30.21 -2.97 43.06
CA PRO A 335 -30.65 -3.94 44.05
C PRO A 335 -30.88 -5.31 43.42
N ALA A 336 -30.75 -6.30 44.30
CA ALA A 336 -30.92 -7.71 44.07
C ALA A 336 -32.35 -8.13 43.72
N GLY A 337 -32.43 -9.24 43.00
CA GLY A 337 -33.45 -10.27 43.21
C GLY A 337 -34.69 -10.17 42.33
N ASP A 338 -34.78 -11.04 41.33
CA ASP A 338 -36.05 -11.72 41.12
C ASP A 338 -35.87 -13.15 40.59
N LYS A 339 -36.61 -14.08 41.21
CA LYS A 339 -36.54 -15.52 40.97
C LYS A 339 -37.54 -15.87 39.88
N MET A 340 -37.07 -16.16 38.67
CA MET A 340 -37.93 -16.79 37.66
C MET A 340 -38.02 -18.30 37.87
N GLN A 341 -39.23 -18.74 38.19
CA GLN A 341 -39.69 -20.13 38.15
C GLN A 341 -39.51 -20.70 36.74
N MET A 342 -38.76 -21.80 36.61
CA MET A 342 -38.81 -22.62 35.40
C MET A 342 -40.01 -23.56 35.47
N GLN A 343 -41.04 -23.24 34.70
CA GLN A 343 -42.16 -24.11 34.41
C GLN A 343 -41.73 -25.07 33.29
N MET A 344 -41.67 -26.37 33.60
CA MET A 344 -41.54 -27.42 32.60
C MET A 344 -42.81 -27.50 31.77
N GLN A 345 -42.70 -27.34 30.45
CA GLN A 345 -43.74 -27.71 29.50
C GLN A 345 -43.12 -28.66 28.46
N GLN A 346 -43.50 -29.93 28.56
CA GLN A 346 -43.23 -30.95 27.56
C GLN A 346 -44.29 -30.83 26.46
N GLY A 347 -43.86 -30.76 25.21
CA GLY A 347 -44.73 -30.78 24.03
C GLY A 347 -43.98 -31.42 22.84
N PRO A 348 -44.63 -32.32 22.07
CA PRO A 348 -43.97 -33.13 21.05
C PRO A 348 -43.73 -32.35 19.75
N GLY A 349 -42.62 -32.69 19.09
CA GLY A 349 -42.13 -32.03 17.89
C GLY A 349 -42.96 -32.28 16.64
N THR A 350 -43.08 -31.22 15.84
CA THR A 350 -43.35 -31.26 14.41
C THR A 350 -42.27 -30.44 13.73
N TYR A 351 -41.46 -31.07 12.88
CA TYR A 351 -40.45 -30.40 12.07
C TYR A 351 -41.13 -29.56 10.99
N PRO A 352 -40.75 -28.29 10.77
CA PRO A 352 -41.18 -27.56 9.60
C PRO A 352 -40.44 -28.08 8.35
N GLU A 353 -41.24 -28.29 7.33
CA GLU A 353 -40.89 -28.65 5.96
C GLU A 353 -39.84 -27.67 5.39
N VAL A 354 -38.74 -28.20 4.90
CA VAL A 354 -37.64 -27.42 4.31
C VAL A 354 -38.03 -27.00 2.90
N PRO A 355 -38.06 -25.69 2.56
CA PRO A 355 -38.33 -25.26 1.20
C PRO A 355 -37.20 -25.69 0.25
N GLN A 356 -37.55 -26.29 -0.88
CA GLN A 356 -36.62 -26.58 -1.97
C GLN A 356 -36.02 -25.27 -2.51
N MET A 357 -34.70 -25.13 -2.40
CA MET A 357 -33.96 -24.03 -3.02
C MET A 357 -33.85 -24.27 -4.54
N PRO A 358 -34.12 -23.26 -5.39
CA PRO A 358 -33.91 -23.36 -6.82
C PRO A 358 -32.40 -23.32 -7.13
N MET A 359 -31.96 -24.25 -7.98
CA MET A 359 -30.62 -24.26 -8.57
C MET A 359 -30.45 -23.03 -9.49
N GLY A 360 -29.90 -21.96 -8.92
CA GLY A 360 -29.62 -20.69 -9.60
C GLY A 360 -28.24 -20.69 -10.28
N GLY A 361 -28.20 -20.15 -11.49
CA GLY A 361 -27.10 -20.26 -12.45
C GLY A 361 -25.75 -19.69 -12.00
N GLN A 362 -24.70 -20.24 -12.61
CA GLN A 362 -23.35 -19.69 -12.64
C GLN A 362 -23.37 -18.23 -13.14
N GLN A 363 -23.33 -17.27 -12.22
CA GLN A 363 -22.83 -15.93 -12.56
C GLN A 363 -21.31 -16.01 -12.63
N ALA A 364 -20.79 -15.82 -13.84
CA ALA A 364 -19.38 -15.59 -14.06
C ALA A 364 -18.92 -14.40 -13.20
N GLY A 365 -17.99 -14.65 -12.29
CA GLY A 365 -17.38 -13.62 -11.45
C GLY A 365 -16.62 -12.63 -12.33
N GLY A 366 -17.30 -11.54 -12.72
CA GLY A 366 -16.68 -10.39 -13.33
C GLY A 366 -15.67 -9.78 -12.38
N ASN A 367 -14.46 -9.52 -12.88
CA ASN A 367 -13.42 -8.82 -12.14
C ASN A 367 -13.94 -7.44 -11.71
N PRO A 368 -14.08 -7.12 -10.40
CA PRO A 368 -14.59 -5.82 -9.94
C PRO A 368 -13.69 -4.64 -10.35
N TYR A 369 -12.47 -4.89 -10.84
CA TYR A 369 -11.55 -3.86 -11.33
C TYR A 369 -11.82 -3.42 -12.78
N SER A 370 -12.62 -4.14 -13.58
CA SER A 370 -12.87 -3.73 -14.97
C SER A 370 -13.69 -2.44 -15.09
N ALA A 371 -14.55 -2.16 -14.11
CA ALA A 371 -15.40 -0.96 -14.10
C ALA A 371 -14.62 0.33 -13.82
N ALA A 372 -13.51 0.27 -13.08
CA ALA A 372 -12.69 1.45 -12.75
C ALA A 372 -11.88 1.95 -13.95
N TYR A 373 -11.51 1.07 -14.88
CA TYR A 373 -10.73 1.45 -16.08
C TYR A 373 -11.60 1.97 -17.24
N GLN A 374 -12.90 1.69 -17.27
CA GLN A 374 -13.78 2.08 -18.38
C GLN A 374 -14.42 3.47 -18.26
N GLN A 375 -14.37 4.13 -17.11
CA GLN A 375 -15.08 5.41 -16.89
C GLN A 375 -14.17 6.65 -16.77
N SER A 376 -12.90 6.56 -17.20
CA SER A 376 -12.06 7.77 -17.30
C SER A 376 -12.31 8.48 -18.64
N PRO A 377 -12.76 9.75 -18.67
CA PRO A 377 -13.00 10.52 -19.90
C PRO A 377 -11.75 10.78 -20.76
N HIS A 378 -10.58 10.31 -20.32
CA HIS A 378 -9.29 10.48 -21.00
C HIS A 378 -8.72 9.18 -21.63
N ALA A 379 -9.53 8.11 -21.74
CA ALA A 379 -9.09 6.79 -22.21
C ALA A 379 -8.73 6.66 -23.71
N THR A 380 -8.69 7.75 -24.50
CA THR A 380 -8.37 7.69 -25.95
C THR A 380 -6.96 8.15 -26.35
N ARG A 381 -6.06 8.48 -25.42
CA ARG A 381 -4.62 8.63 -25.75
C ARG A 381 -3.85 7.39 -25.35
N TYR A 382 -3.80 6.42 -26.27
CA TYR A 382 -2.68 5.48 -26.31
C TYR A 382 -1.40 6.28 -26.50
N MET A 383 -0.64 6.50 -25.42
CA MET A 383 0.76 6.89 -25.53
C MET A 383 1.56 5.65 -25.93
N THR A 384 1.49 5.27 -27.21
CA THR A 384 2.55 4.49 -27.83
C THR A 384 3.75 5.42 -28.02
N SER A 385 4.54 5.58 -26.96
CA SER A 385 5.87 6.14 -27.11
C SER A 385 6.69 5.15 -27.96
N PRO A 386 7.31 5.56 -29.06
CA PRO A 386 8.15 4.66 -29.84
C PRO A 386 9.32 4.24 -28.95
N ALA A 387 9.38 2.95 -28.61
CA ALA A 387 10.55 2.38 -27.97
C ALA A 387 11.77 2.63 -28.88
N PRO A 388 12.93 3.04 -28.33
CA PRO A 388 14.14 3.20 -29.12
C PRO A 388 14.49 1.86 -29.80
N ALA A 389 14.74 1.91 -31.10
CA ALA A 389 14.94 0.77 -32.01
C ALA A 389 16.17 -0.13 -31.70
N GLN A 390 16.75 -0.05 -30.50
CA GLN A 390 17.98 -0.75 -30.13
C GLN A 390 17.79 -1.94 -29.18
N TRP A 391 16.55 -2.32 -28.84
CA TRP A 391 16.26 -3.46 -27.94
C TRP A 391 15.56 -4.66 -28.59
N GLN A 392 15.33 -4.65 -29.90
CA GLN A 392 14.84 -5.83 -30.65
C GLN A 392 16.03 -6.61 -31.20
N GLY A 393 16.60 -7.55 -30.44
CA GLY A 393 17.70 -8.34 -30.99
C GLY A 393 18.36 -9.43 -30.16
N GLN A 394 17.92 -9.74 -28.93
CA GLN A 394 18.45 -10.93 -28.24
C GLN A 394 17.31 -11.82 -27.75
N GLN A 395 17.14 -12.96 -28.43
CA GLN A 395 16.41 -14.09 -27.90
C GLN A 395 17.20 -14.67 -26.73
N ALA A 396 16.57 -14.73 -25.56
CA ALA A 396 17.08 -15.51 -24.44
C ALA A 396 17.01 -17.00 -24.83
N GLN A 397 18.17 -17.66 -24.88
CA GLN A 397 18.24 -19.12 -24.92
C GLN A 397 17.91 -19.65 -23.53
N TYR A 398 16.86 -20.47 -23.45
CA TYR A 398 16.54 -21.30 -22.29
C TYR A 398 17.29 -22.62 -22.35
#